data_AF-A0A5R9NTI5-F1
#
_entry.id   AF-A0A5R9NTI5-F1
#
_cell.length_a   1.000
_cell.length_b   1.000
_cell.length_c   1.000
_cell.angle_alpha   90.00
_cell.angle_beta   90.00
_cell.angle_gamma   90.00
#
_symmetry.space_group_name_H-M   'P 1'
#
loop_
_entity.id
_entity.type
_entity.pdbx_description
1 polymer ?
#
loop_
_entity_poly.entity_id
_entity_poly.type
_entity_poly.pdbx_seq_one_letter_code
_entity_poly.pdbx_strand_id
1 'polypeptide(L)'
;MREQPIGEAVDDDDFVPEGLMWLPAKEIDVSEVHQSLVKAVAGSRGVEFFTTYVLDAAMASQLGRVQLAIDHTAGEACGIFLTDRMVAADPATGDPIFVDEATEPFKFRYFDDVEEAVWAYSEHLKKAGIHPWMQP
;
A
#
# COMPACT_ATOMS: atom_id res chain seq x y z
N MET A 1 -7.02 -29.55 -51.72
CA MET A 1 -5.96 -29.08 -50.82
C MET A 1 -6.18 -27.58 -50.70
N ARG A 2 -6.87 -27.04 -49.67
CA ARG A 2 -6.58 -27.04 -48.23
C ARG A 2 -5.11 -26.71 -47.96
N GLU A 3 -4.81 -25.42 -47.81
CA GLU A 3 -3.87 -24.84 -46.83
C GLU A 3 -4.36 -23.41 -46.48
N GLN A 4 -4.91 -23.24 -45.28
CA GLN A 4 -4.91 -22.00 -44.48
C GLN A 4 -3.54 -21.92 -43.76
N PRO A 5 -3.23 -20.88 -42.95
CA PRO A 5 -3.52 -19.45 -43.02
C PRO A 5 -2.21 -18.63 -43.04
N ILE A 6 -2.28 -17.37 -43.47
CA ILE A 6 -1.21 -16.40 -43.19
C ILE A 6 -1.43 -15.96 -41.75
N GLY A 7 -0.49 -16.28 -40.87
CA GLY A 7 -0.56 -15.94 -39.45
C GLY A 7 -0.79 -14.45 -39.27
N GLU A 8 -1.91 -14.11 -38.65
CA GLU A 8 -2.15 -12.81 -38.05
C GLU A 8 -1.04 -12.61 -37.02
N ALA A 9 -0.14 -11.66 -37.31
CA ALA A 9 0.76 -11.13 -36.30
C ALA A 9 -0.16 -10.46 -35.28
N VAL A 10 -0.33 -11.10 -34.13
CA VAL A 10 -0.79 -10.41 -32.93
C VAL A 10 0.23 -9.32 -32.69
N ASP A 11 -0.15 -8.07 -32.94
CA ASP A 11 0.52 -6.94 -32.33
C ASP A 11 0.61 -7.30 -30.85
N ASP A 12 1.84 -7.46 -30.35
CA ASP A 12 2.12 -7.51 -28.93
C ASP A 12 1.40 -6.31 -28.34
N ASP A 13 0.26 -6.57 -27.70
CA ASP A 13 -0.44 -5.62 -26.86
C ASP A 13 0.64 -5.16 -25.89
N ASP A 14 1.18 -3.96 -26.16
CA ASP A 14 2.12 -3.25 -25.31
C ASP A 14 1.44 -3.17 -23.95
N PHE A 15 1.66 -4.20 -23.11
CA PHE A 15 1.26 -4.21 -21.73
C PHE A 15 2.16 -3.21 -21.04
N VAL A 16 1.84 -1.93 -21.23
CA VAL A 16 2.16 -0.89 -20.28
C VAL A 16 1.41 -1.34 -19.03
N PRO A 17 2.09 -1.68 -17.92
CA PRO A 17 1.39 -1.85 -16.67
C PRO A 17 0.84 -0.47 -16.28
N GLU A 18 -0.30 -0.09 -16.84
CA GLU A 18 -1.16 0.97 -16.32
C GLU A 18 -1.76 0.43 -15.04
N GLY A 19 -1.01 0.53 -13.94
CA GLY A 19 -1.39 -0.11 -12.69
C GLY A 19 -0.56 0.32 -11.49
N LEU A 20 -1.08 0.04 -10.31
CA LEU A 20 -0.32 0.10 -9.07
C LEU A 20 0.37 -1.24 -8.84
N MET A 21 1.63 -1.19 -8.41
CA MET A 21 2.37 -2.37 -7.99
C MET A 21 2.60 -2.31 -6.49
N TRP A 22 2.27 -3.39 -5.80
CA TRP A 22 2.53 -3.54 -4.38
C TRP A 22 3.79 -4.34 -4.17
N LEU A 23 4.69 -3.83 -3.33
CA LEU A 23 5.81 -4.63 -2.87
C LEU A 23 5.33 -5.65 -1.83
N PRO A 24 6.01 -6.81 -1.72
CA PRO A 24 5.69 -7.78 -0.67
C PRO A 24 5.67 -7.12 0.71
N ALA A 25 4.67 -7.45 1.52
CA ALA A 25 4.59 -6.95 2.88
C ALA A 25 5.80 -7.44 3.69
N LYS A 26 6.36 -6.55 4.50
CA LYS A 26 7.50 -6.83 5.36
C LYS A 26 7.14 -6.48 6.80
N GLU A 27 7.48 -7.36 7.73
CA GLU A 27 7.39 -7.07 9.16
C GLU A 27 8.35 -5.94 9.55
N ILE A 28 7.90 -5.04 10.43
CA ILE A 28 8.66 -3.88 10.91
C ILE A 28 8.60 -3.78 12.43
N ASP A 29 9.61 -3.16 13.03
CA ASP A 29 9.62 -2.89 14.46
C ASP A 29 8.65 -1.76 14.81
N VAL A 30 8.11 -1.77 16.04
CA VAL A 30 7.21 -0.71 16.53
C VAL A 30 7.82 0.69 16.47
N SER A 31 9.15 0.83 16.52
CA SER A 31 9.86 2.10 16.38
C SER A 31 9.79 2.69 14.96
N GLU A 32 9.48 1.88 13.95
CA GLU A 32 9.31 2.28 12.55
C GLU A 32 7.83 2.59 12.21
N VAL A 33 6.91 2.27 13.12
CA VAL A 33 5.47 2.44 12.92
C VAL A 33 5.07 3.88 13.18
N HIS A 34 4.26 4.43 12.28
CA HIS A 34 3.71 5.77 12.44
C HIS A 34 2.81 5.84 13.67
N GLN A 35 2.97 6.92 14.44
CA GLN A 35 2.36 7.04 15.78
C GLN A 35 0.84 6.94 15.78
N SER A 36 0.15 7.30 14.68
CA SER A 36 -1.31 7.16 14.58
C SER A 36 -1.74 5.70 14.68
N LEU A 37 -1.03 4.77 14.04
CA LEU A 37 -1.32 3.35 14.09
C LEU A 37 -1.02 2.78 15.47
N VAL A 38 0.13 3.14 16.06
CA VAL A 38 0.50 2.74 17.43
C VAL A 38 -0.59 3.16 18.44
N LYS A 39 -1.11 4.39 18.32
CA LYS A 39 -2.20 4.87 19.17
C LYS A 39 -3.51 4.11 18.92
N ALA A 40 -3.80 3.76 17.67
CA ALA A 40 -5.05 3.07 17.30
C ALA A 40 -5.13 1.64 17.88
N VAL A 41 -3.99 0.97 18.03
CA VAL A 41 -3.89 -0.38 18.63
C VAL A 41 -3.45 -0.36 20.08
N ALA A 42 -3.42 0.80 20.73
CA ALA A 42 -3.08 0.89 22.14
C ALA A 42 -4.06 0.05 22.99
N GLY A 43 -3.54 -0.97 23.67
CA GLY A 43 -4.32 -1.91 24.48
C GLY A 43 -4.51 -3.30 23.85
N SER A 44 -4.23 -3.46 22.55
CA SER A 44 -4.11 -4.77 21.90
C SER A 44 -2.89 -5.55 22.42
N ARG A 45 -2.90 -6.87 22.29
CA ARG A 45 -1.82 -7.75 22.79
C ARG A 45 -1.34 -8.68 21.67
N GLY A 46 -0.03 -8.86 21.56
CA GLY A 46 0.55 -9.69 20.51
C GLY A 46 0.31 -9.10 19.12
N VAL A 47 0.48 -7.78 18.99
CA VAL A 47 0.33 -7.07 17.72
C VAL A 47 1.62 -7.16 16.94
N GLU A 48 1.52 -7.63 15.70
CA GLU A 48 2.61 -7.61 14.72
C GLU A 48 2.39 -6.47 13.73
N PHE A 49 3.46 -5.80 13.31
CA PHE A 49 3.39 -4.65 12.43
C PHE A 49 4.02 -4.96 11.08
N PHE A 50 3.34 -4.56 10.01
CA PHE A 50 3.78 -4.80 8.64
C PHE A 50 3.74 -3.50 7.85
N THR A 51 4.60 -3.41 6.84
CA THR A 51 4.58 -2.33 5.85
C THR A 51 4.64 -2.91 4.43
N THR A 52 3.95 -2.26 3.51
CA THR A 52 4.09 -2.50 2.06
C THR A 52 4.12 -1.16 1.33
N TYR A 53 4.84 -1.10 0.22
CA TYR A 53 4.97 0.10 -0.59
C TYR A 53 4.11 -0.02 -1.83
N VAL A 54 3.48 1.10 -2.19
CA VAL A 54 2.69 1.24 -3.41
C VAL A 54 3.53 2.01 -4.42
N LEU A 55 3.78 1.39 -5.56
CA LEU A 55 4.52 1.97 -6.68
C LEU A 55 3.55 2.27 -7.83
N ASP A 56 3.76 3.38 -8.50
CA ASP A 56 3.24 3.62 -9.84
C ASP A 56 4.02 2.72 -10.82
N ALA A 57 3.34 1.77 -11.47
CA ALA A 57 4.03 0.81 -12.33
C ALA A 57 4.54 1.43 -13.64
N ALA A 58 3.96 2.55 -14.10
CA ALA A 58 4.40 3.24 -15.30
C ALA A 58 5.65 4.10 -15.04
N MET A 59 5.72 4.75 -13.87
CA MET A 59 6.81 5.67 -13.51
C MET A 59 7.83 5.05 -12.55
N ALA A 60 7.65 3.80 -12.13
CA ALA A 60 8.42 3.11 -11.10
C ALA A 60 8.65 3.99 -9.84
N SER A 61 7.69 4.86 -9.55
CA SER A 61 7.79 5.89 -8.51
C SER A 61 6.95 5.49 -7.31
N GLN A 62 7.48 5.67 -6.10
CA GLN A 62 6.75 5.38 -4.88
C GLN A 62 5.62 6.40 -4.69
N LEU A 63 4.39 5.91 -4.57
CA LEU A 63 3.21 6.74 -4.31
C LEU A 63 2.90 6.86 -2.82
N GLY A 64 3.29 5.86 -2.04
CA GLY A 64 3.09 5.84 -0.60
C GLY A 64 3.40 4.48 -0.02
N ARG A 65 3.07 4.31 1.26
CA ARG A 65 3.21 3.03 1.96
C ARG A 65 2.00 2.77 2.85
N VAL A 66 1.57 1.52 2.91
CA VAL A 66 0.60 1.05 3.89
C VAL A 66 1.37 0.53 5.10
N GLN A 67 0.90 0.86 6.29
CA GLN A 67 1.28 0.18 7.52
C GLN A 67 0.07 -0.53 8.11
N LEU A 68 0.26 -1.79 8.48
CA LEU A 68 -0.73 -2.64 9.11
C LEU A 68 -0.27 -3.04 10.51
N ALA A 69 -1.23 -3.19 11.40
CA ALA A 69 -1.08 -3.77 12.72
C ALA A 69 -2.07 -4.93 12.83
N ILE A 70 -1.58 -6.14 13.11
CA ILE A 70 -2.39 -7.36 13.15
C ILE A 70 -2.40 -7.89 14.59
N ASP A 71 -3.59 -7.98 15.17
CA ASP A 71 -3.83 -8.65 16.45
C ASP A 71 -4.39 -10.05 16.18
N HIS A 72 -3.49 -11.03 16.13
CA HIS A 72 -3.84 -12.44 15.92
C HIS A 72 -4.75 -13.00 17.01
N THR A 73 -4.73 -12.41 18.22
CA THR A 73 -5.55 -12.88 19.34
C THR A 73 -7.00 -12.42 19.20
N ALA A 74 -7.20 -11.18 18.73
CA ALA A 74 -8.52 -10.59 18.52
C ALA A 74 -9.14 -10.94 17.16
N GLY A 75 -8.32 -11.40 16.20
CA GLY A 75 -8.75 -11.56 14.80
C GLY A 75 -9.09 -10.21 14.17
N GLU A 76 -8.28 -9.20 14.47
CA GLU A 76 -8.48 -7.82 14.04
C GLU A 76 -7.20 -7.27 13.44
N ALA A 77 -7.34 -6.47 12.39
CA ALA A 77 -6.25 -5.70 11.80
C ALA A 77 -6.61 -4.21 11.80
N CYS A 78 -5.58 -3.37 11.84
CA CYS A 78 -5.70 -1.94 11.71
C CYS A 78 -4.72 -1.43 10.66
N GLY A 79 -5.19 -0.61 9.72
CA GLY A 79 -4.37 -0.08 8.64
C GLY A 79 -4.37 1.44 8.56
N ILE A 80 -3.23 1.99 8.14
CA ILE A 80 -3.07 3.37 7.69
C ILE A 80 -2.34 3.40 6.34
N PHE A 81 -2.60 4.43 5.55
CA PHE A 81 -1.84 4.76 4.36
C PHE A 81 -1.05 6.05 4.63
N LEU A 82 0.22 6.05 4.23
CA LEU A 82 1.17 7.14 4.41
C LEU A 82 1.60 7.66 3.04
N THR A 83 1.47 8.96 2.82
CA THR A 83 2.02 9.67 1.66
C THR A 83 3.04 10.70 2.10
N ASP A 84 4.09 10.87 1.29
CA ASP A 84 5.08 11.91 1.52
C ASP A 84 4.57 13.23 0.94
N ARG A 85 4.33 14.22 1.79
CA ARG A 85 3.92 15.56 1.38
C ARG A 85 5.06 16.55 1.56
N MET A 86 5.46 17.22 0.48
CA MET A 86 6.37 18.35 0.57
C MET A 86 5.67 19.53 1.25
N VAL A 87 6.21 19.99 2.37
CA VAL A 87 5.65 21.10 3.15
C VAL A 87 6.46 22.39 3.05
N ALA A 88 7.75 22.28 2.77
CA ALA A 88 8.66 23.41 2.64
C ALA A 88 9.92 23.00 1.89
N ALA A 89 10.79 23.98 1.62
CA ALA A 89 12.19 23.75 1.35
C ALA A 89 13.01 24.22 2.57
N ASP A 90 14.05 23.48 2.92
CA ASP A 90 15.00 23.87 3.95
C ASP A 90 15.66 25.19 3.56
N PRO A 91 15.62 26.23 4.42
CA PRO A 91 16.12 27.55 4.05
C PRO A 91 17.65 27.62 3.97
N ALA A 92 18.38 26.64 4.53
CA ALA A 92 19.84 26.58 4.52
C ALA A 92 20.39 25.77 3.34
N THR A 93 19.75 24.66 2.98
CA THR A 93 20.22 23.78 1.89
C THR A 93 19.39 23.90 0.61
N GLY A 94 18.16 24.39 0.70
CA GLY A 94 17.19 24.39 -0.40
C GLY A 94 16.53 23.02 -0.63
N ASP A 95 16.84 22.02 0.20
CA ASP A 95 16.31 20.67 0.04
C ASP A 95 14.81 20.61 0.40
N PRO A 96 14.01 19.84 -0.33
CA PRO A 96 12.60 19.67 0.01
C PRO A 96 12.44 18.96 1.37
N ILE A 97 11.60 19.53 2.22
CA ILE A 97 11.17 18.95 3.49
C ILE A 97 9.85 18.21 3.25
N PHE A 98 9.88 16.90 3.45
CA PHE A 98 8.71 16.03 3.40
C PHE A 98 8.23 15.68 4.80
N VAL A 99 6.92 15.52 4.94
CA VAL A 99 6.29 14.92 6.14
C VAL A 99 5.37 13.79 5.71
N ASP A 100 5.27 12.77 6.56
CA ASP A 100 4.27 11.72 6.40
C ASP A 100 2.88 12.31 6.66
N GLU A 101 2.00 12.23 5.67
CA GLU A 101 0.57 12.46 5.82
C GLU A 101 -0.13 11.10 5.95
N ALA A 102 -0.72 10.84 7.12
CA ALA A 102 -1.37 9.58 7.43
C ALA A 102 -2.88 9.67 7.29
N THR A 103 -3.50 8.67 6.66
CA THR A 103 -4.95 8.49 6.71
C THR A 103 -5.41 8.14 8.13
N GLU A 104 -6.71 8.30 8.40
CA GLU A 104 -7.28 7.80 9.64
C GLU A 104 -7.09 6.27 9.75
N PRO A 105 -6.74 5.76 10.95
CA PRO A 105 -6.63 4.32 11.18
C PRO A 105 -7.97 3.62 10.96
N PHE A 106 -7.99 2.60 10.12
CA PHE A 106 -9.17 1.78 9.87
C PHE A 106 -9.01 0.42 10.51
N LYS A 107 -9.98 0.02 11.35
CA LYS A 107 -10.02 -1.32 11.96
C LYS A 107 -10.95 -2.23 11.19
N PHE A 108 -10.52 -3.45 10.94
CA PHE A 108 -11.29 -4.45 10.22
C PHE A 108 -11.01 -5.85 10.76
N ARG A 109 -11.87 -6.81 10.38
CA ARG A 109 -11.69 -8.21 10.74
C ARG A 109 -10.58 -8.82 9.90
N TYR A 110 -9.73 -9.57 10.56
CA TYR A 110 -8.62 -10.30 9.98
C TYR A 110 -8.82 -11.79 10.25
N PHE A 111 -8.57 -12.61 9.24
CA PHE A 111 -8.88 -14.03 9.29
C PHE A 111 -7.64 -14.92 9.22
N ASP A 112 -6.69 -14.67 8.33
CA ASP A 112 -5.51 -15.56 8.24
C ASP A 112 -4.23 -14.93 7.68
N ASP A 113 -4.27 -14.23 6.53
CA ASP A 113 -3.03 -13.89 5.81
C ASP A 113 -2.75 -12.38 5.70
N VAL A 114 -1.46 -12.00 5.80
CA VAL A 114 -1.04 -10.60 5.73
C VAL A 114 -1.35 -9.99 4.36
N GLU A 115 -1.20 -10.75 3.27
CA GLU A 115 -1.58 -10.30 1.93
C GLU A 115 -3.09 -10.10 1.82
N GLU A 116 -3.89 -10.97 2.47
CA GLU A 116 -5.35 -10.77 2.57
C GLU A 116 -5.68 -9.50 3.37
N ALA A 117 -4.93 -9.19 4.43
CA ALA A 117 -5.09 -7.96 5.20
C ALA A 117 -4.75 -6.71 4.38
N VAL A 118 -3.66 -6.76 3.61
CA VAL A 118 -3.28 -5.72 2.64
C VAL A 118 -4.40 -5.56 1.62
N TRP A 119 -4.91 -6.64 1.05
CA TRP A 119 -6.01 -6.60 0.09
C TRP A 119 -7.29 -5.97 0.65
N ALA A 120 -7.71 -6.40 1.84
CA ALA A 120 -8.88 -5.86 2.50
C ALA A 120 -8.74 -4.35 2.77
N TYR A 121 -7.54 -3.90 3.15
CA TYR A 121 -7.26 -2.50 3.37
C TYR A 121 -7.21 -1.70 2.06
N SER A 122 -6.61 -2.24 1.00
CA SER A 122 -6.59 -1.61 -0.34
C SER A 122 -7.99 -1.39 -0.90
N GLU A 123 -8.89 -2.38 -0.74
CA GLU A 123 -10.30 -2.24 -1.11
C GLU A 123 -11.01 -1.14 -0.30
N HIS A 124 -10.64 -0.95 0.97
CA HIS A 124 -11.13 0.17 1.77
C HIS A 124 -10.63 1.52 1.22
N LEU A 125 -9.33 1.64 0.92
CA LEU A 125 -8.73 2.87 0.36
C LEU A 125 -9.35 3.24 -0.99
N LYS A 126 -9.65 2.23 -1.83
CA LYS A 126 -10.35 2.40 -3.10
C LYS A 126 -11.77 2.94 -2.90
N LYS A 127 -12.54 2.37 -1.96
CA LYS A 127 -13.89 2.84 -1.62
C LYS A 127 -13.90 4.24 -1.02
N ALA A 128 -12.85 4.60 -0.27
CA ALA A 128 -12.67 5.93 0.29
C ALA A 128 -12.22 6.97 -0.75
N GLY A 129 -11.89 6.55 -1.98
CA GLY A 129 -11.42 7.43 -3.05
C GLY A 129 -10.01 7.98 -2.85
N ILE A 130 -9.23 7.38 -1.93
CA ILE A 130 -7.88 7.86 -1.57
C ILE A 130 -6.89 7.55 -2.70
N HIS A 131 -7.02 6.38 -3.34
CA HIS A 131 -6.64 6.18 -4.75
C HIS A 131 -7.62 5.19 -5.39
N PRO A 132 -8.34 5.58 -6.46
CA PRO A 132 -9.33 4.72 -7.11
C PRO A 132 -8.72 3.54 -7.90
N TRP A 133 -7.40 3.53 -8.10
CA TRP A 133 -6.65 2.54 -8.88
C TRP A 133 -5.94 1.48 -8.02
N MET A 134 -6.14 1.47 -6.69
CA MET A 134 -5.49 0.51 -5.79
C MET A 134 -6.06 -0.91 -5.98
N GLN A 135 -5.28 -1.80 -6.58
CA GLN A 135 -5.43 -3.26 -6.48
C GLN A 135 -4.05 -3.85 -6.10
N PRO A 136 -3.97 -4.71 -5.07
CA PRO A 136 -2.77 -5.49 -4.73
C PRO A 136 -2.27 -6.38 -5.86
#